data_AF-A0A392QY92-F1
#
_entry.id   AF-A0A392QY92-F1
#
_cell.length_a   1.000
_cell.length_b   1.000
_cell.length_c   1.000
_cell.angle_alpha   90.00
_cell.angle_beta   90.00
_cell.angle_gamma   90.00
#
_symmetry.space_group_name_H-M   'P 1'
#
loop_
_entity.id
_entity.type
_entity.pdbx_description
1 polymer ?
#
loop_
_entity_poly.entity_id
_entity_poly.type
_entity_poly.pdbx_seq_one_letter_code
_entity_poly.pdbx_strand_id
1 'polypeptide(L)'
;MVVISDETEPYGEEGIETETESVDYEELKKRMWKDKILLQKMKEKQDMNNEPEQQAKQEASRRKKMSRAQDSVLKYMAKIMDVCKAKGFVYGIIPEKGKPVSGSSDSLREWWKDQI
;
A
#
# COMPACT_ATOMS: atom_id res chain seq x y z
N MET A 1 -35.67 84.68 -14.36
CA MET A 1 -34.74 83.83 -13.59
C MET A 1 -35.54 83.24 -12.44
N VAL A 2 -35.93 81.97 -12.54
CA VAL A 2 -36.59 81.26 -11.44
C VAL A 2 -35.49 80.51 -10.71
N VAL A 3 -35.24 80.93 -9.47
CA VAL A 3 -34.26 80.34 -8.56
C VAL A 3 -34.92 79.10 -7.97
N ILE A 4 -34.51 77.92 -8.42
CA ILE A 4 -34.94 76.65 -7.82
C ILE A 4 -34.05 76.44 -6.59
N SER A 5 -34.68 76.45 -5.43
CA SER A 5 -34.06 76.14 -4.14
C SER A 5 -34.20 74.64 -3.93
N ASP A 6 -33.09 73.92 -3.87
CA ASP A 6 -33.07 72.51 -3.46
C ASP A 6 -32.50 72.46 -2.03
N GLU A 7 -33.40 72.64 -1.07
CA GLU A 7 -33.21 72.14 0.29
C GLU A 7 -33.54 70.63 0.24
N THR A 8 -32.53 69.79 0.44
CA THR A 8 -32.73 68.38 0.78
C THR A 8 -32.04 68.10 2.11
N GLU A 9 -32.86 67.80 3.11
CA GLU A 9 -32.49 67.44 4.48
C GLU A 9 -31.55 66.22 4.55
N PRO A 10 -30.76 66.08 5.64
CA PRO A 10 -29.85 64.97 5.81
C PRO A 10 -30.63 63.73 6.27
N TYR A 11 -30.79 62.75 5.37
CA TYR A 11 -31.33 61.45 5.74
C TYR A 11 -30.28 60.69 6.56
N GLY A 12 -30.57 60.43 7.83
CA GLY A 12 -29.76 59.56 8.67
C GLY A 12 -29.84 58.12 8.18
N GLU A 13 -28.67 57.48 8.06
CA GLU A 13 -28.55 56.03 8.07
C GLU A 13 -27.67 55.62 9.25
N GLU A 14 -28.33 55.03 10.24
CA GLU A 14 -27.72 54.30 11.33
C GLU A 14 -27.02 53.04 10.81
N GLY A 15 -25.80 52.80 11.32
CA GLY A 15 -25.27 51.48 11.63
C GLY A 15 -25.15 50.45 10.50
N ILE A 16 -23.95 50.36 9.92
CA ILE A 16 -23.32 49.05 9.70
C ILE A 16 -21.85 49.20 10.12
N GLU A 17 -21.55 48.80 11.36
CA GLU A 17 -20.21 48.37 11.72
C GLU A 17 -19.84 47.20 10.80
N THR A 18 -19.15 47.49 9.70
CA THR A 18 -18.40 46.47 8.99
C THR A 18 -17.14 46.22 9.79
N GLU A 19 -17.31 45.51 10.91
CA GLU A 19 -16.23 44.77 11.55
C GLU A 19 -15.82 43.66 10.56
N THR A 20 -15.07 44.06 9.53
CA THR A 20 -14.34 43.11 8.71
C THR A 20 -13.34 42.48 9.65
N GLU A 21 -13.59 41.26 10.10
CA GLU A 21 -12.56 40.36 10.63
C GLU A 21 -11.47 40.25 9.54
N SER A 22 -10.55 41.21 9.55
CA SER A 22 -9.41 41.25 8.66
C SER A 22 -8.50 40.13 9.13
N VAL A 23 -8.61 38.96 8.49
CA VAL A 23 -7.68 37.85 8.71
C VAL A 23 -6.27 38.42 8.62
N ASP A 24 -5.56 38.42 9.74
CA ASP A 24 -4.22 38.97 9.83
C ASP A 24 -3.34 38.26 8.80
N TYR A 25 -2.73 39.05 7.91
CA TYR A 25 -1.94 38.55 6.79
C TYR A 25 -0.79 37.65 7.27
N GLU A 26 -0.24 37.96 8.45
CA GLU A 26 0.79 37.15 9.09
C GLU A 26 0.26 35.81 9.64
N GLU A 27 -0.96 35.78 10.18
CA GLU A 27 -1.62 34.54 10.58
C GLU A 27 -1.90 33.62 9.37
N LEU A 28 -2.35 34.20 8.25
CA LEU A 28 -2.60 33.46 7.01
C LEU A 28 -1.31 32.85 6.45
N LYS A 29 -0.22 33.61 6.39
CA LYS A 29 1.11 33.10 5.99
C LYS A 29 1.57 31.95 6.86
N LYS A 30 1.38 32.05 8.19
CA LYS A 30 1.76 31.01 9.14
C LYS A 30 0.97 29.72 8.91
N ARG A 31 -0.32 29.83 8.61
CA ARG A 31 -1.19 28.69 8.28
C ARG A 31 -0.78 28.04 6.97
N MET A 32 -0.54 28.85 5.93
CA MET A 32 -0.05 28.39 4.64
C MET A 32 1.31 27.70 4.73
N TRP A 33 2.23 28.19 5.56
CA TRP A 33 3.53 27.56 5.75
C TRP A 33 3.42 26.20 6.46
N LYS A 34 2.53 26.09 7.46
CA LYS A 34 2.22 24.80 8.10
C LYS A 34 1.64 23.80 7.10
N ASP A 35 0.71 24.23 6.26
CA ASP A 35 0.13 23.38 5.22
C ASP A 35 1.17 22.97 4.18
N LYS A 36 2.07 23.88 3.79
CA LYS A 36 3.19 23.57 2.89
C LYS A 36 4.12 22.51 3.46
N ILE A 37 4.48 22.62 4.74
CA ILE A 37 5.30 21.62 5.44
C ILE A 37 4.54 20.28 5.56
N LEU A 38 3.25 20.33 5.88
CA LEU A 38 2.42 19.12 5.98
C LEU A 38 2.33 18.40 4.63
N LEU A 39 2.08 19.15 3.54
CA LEU A 39 2.05 18.62 2.17
C LEU A 39 3.40 18.01 1.78
N GLN A 40 4.51 18.67 2.11
CA GLN A 40 5.85 18.15 1.84
C GLN A 40 6.12 16.85 2.61
N LYS A 41 5.75 16.79 3.90
CA LYS A 41 5.88 15.59 4.74
C LYS A 41 4.98 14.44 4.27
N MET A 42 3.78 14.74 3.77
CA MET A 42 2.89 13.74 3.18
C MET A 42 3.45 13.22 1.85
N LYS A 43 4.03 14.09 1.02
CA LYS A 43 4.68 13.71 -0.24
C LYS A 43 5.91 12.84 0.00
N GLU A 44 6.78 13.20 0.95
CA GLU A 44 7.93 12.40 1.36
C GLU A 44 7.49 11.01 1.88
N LYS A 45 6.43 10.96 2.71
CA LYS A 45 5.85 9.68 3.15
C LYS A 45 5.25 8.87 2.00
N GLN A 46 4.64 9.52 1.02
CA GLN A 46 4.06 8.87 -0.15
C GLN A 46 5.16 8.30 -1.06
N ASP A 47 6.26 9.02 -1.23
CA ASP A 47 7.42 8.57 -2.00
C ASP A 47 8.12 7.38 -1.29
N MET A 48 8.18 7.37 0.05
CA MET A 48 8.65 6.22 0.84
C MET A 48 7.64 5.03 0.86
N ASN A 49 6.33 5.28 0.75
CA ASN A 49 5.31 4.23 0.62
C ASN A 49 5.21 3.66 -0.81
N ASN A 50 5.68 4.40 -1.81
CA ASN A 50 5.82 3.94 -3.20
C ASN A 50 7.07 3.10 -3.41
N GLU A 51 7.85 2.83 -2.36
CA GLU A 51 9.03 1.99 -2.49
C GLU A 51 8.62 0.53 -2.75
N PRO A 52 9.23 -0.13 -3.75
CA PRO A 52 9.06 -1.56 -4.06
C PRO A 52 9.36 -2.49 -2.86
N GLU A 53 9.83 -1.94 -1.75
CA GLU A 53 10.12 -2.61 -0.49
C GLU A 53 8.87 -3.15 0.23
N GLN A 54 7.72 -2.45 0.19
CA GLN A 54 6.48 -2.99 0.80
C GLN A 54 5.90 -4.14 -0.02
N GLN A 55 5.95 -4.04 -1.35
CA GLN A 55 5.56 -5.13 -2.25
C GLN A 55 6.52 -6.31 -2.13
N ALA A 56 7.83 -6.08 -2.02
CA ALA A 56 8.83 -7.11 -1.76
C ALA A 56 8.63 -7.79 -0.40
N LYS A 57 8.29 -7.04 0.65
CA LYS A 57 7.97 -7.58 2.00
C LYS A 57 6.69 -8.42 1.98
N GLN A 58 5.64 -7.98 1.29
CA GLN A 58 4.40 -8.76 1.11
C GLN A 58 4.66 -10.03 0.27
N GLU A 59 5.45 -9.93 -0.80
CA GLU A 59 5.80 -11.07 -1.63
C GLU A 59 6.68 -12.08 -0.87
N ALA A 60 7.63 -11.62 -0.05
CA ALA A 60 8.44 -12.46 0.82
C ALA A 60 7.59 -13.19 1.88
N SER A 61 6.60 -12.50 2.46
CA SER A 61 5.62 -13.11 3.38
C SER A 61 4.81 -14.21 2.70
N ARG A 62 4.35 -13.99 1.46
CA ARG A 62 3.64 -14.99 0.65
C ARG A 62 4.50 -16.23 0.36
N ARG A 63 5.77 -16.04 -0.01
CA ARG A 63 6.72 -17.14 -0.24
C ARG A 63 6.97 -17.97 1.01
N LYS A 64 7.11 -17.35 2.19
CA LYS A 64 7.31 -18.07 3.46
C LYS A 64 6.10 -18.91 3.87
N LYS A 65 4.88 -18.42 3.67
CA LYS A 65 3.66 -19.21 3.95
C LYS A 65 3.57 -20.43 3.03
N MET A 66 3.90 -20.26 1.75
CA MET A 66 3.94 -21.35 0.79
C MET A 66 4.97 -22.42 1.15
N SER A 67 6.18 -22.02 1.56
CA SER A 67 7.23 -22.95 2.04
C SER A 67 6.73 -23.79 3.21
N ARG A 68 6.04 -23.20 4.19
CA ARG A 68 5.51 -23.94 5.34
C ARG A 68 4.44 -24.96 4.94
N ALA A 69 3.57 -24.61 3.97
CA ALA A 69 2.59 -25.54 3.44
C ALA A 69 3.29 -26.68 2.67
N GLN A 70 4.34 -26.37 1.91
CA GLN A 70 5.17 -27.37 1.22
C GLN A 70 5.82 -28.35 2.20
N ASP A 71 6.35 -27.88 3.33
CA ASP A 71 6.95 -28.74 4.35
C ASP A 71 5.95 -29.75 4.89
N SER A 72 4.69 -29.32 5.10
CA SER A 72 3.63 -30.22 5.55
C SER A 72 3.30 -31.30 4.50
N VAL A 73 3.28 -30.95 3.22
CA VAL A 73 3.04 -31.89 2.11
C VAL A 73 4.19 -32.89 2.01
N LEU A 74 5.44 -32.41 2.02
CA LEU A 74 6.65 -33.25 1.99
C LEU A 74 6.71 -34.22 3.15
N LYS A 75 6.30 -33.79 4.35
CA LYS A 75 6.19 -34.67 5.53
C LYS A 75 5.26 -35.86 5.28
N TYR A 76 4.11 -35.64 4.64
CA TYR A 76 3.19 -36.74 4.30
C TYR A 76 3.73 -37.62 3.17
N MET A 77 4.42 -37.04 2.19
CA MET A 77 5.06 -37.81 1.13
C MET A 77 6.16 -38.75 1.66
N ALA A 78 6.99 -38.26 2.58
CA ALA A 78 7.95 -39.09 3.31
C ALA A 78 7.25 -40.19 4.11
N LYS A 79 6.14 -39.87 4.80
CA LYS A 79 5.37 -40.88 5.52
C LYS A 79 4.82 -41.99 4.62
N ILE A 80 4.37 -41.66 3.40
CA ILE A 80 3.93 -42.66 2.42
C ILE A 80 5.10 -43.54 1.97
N MET A 81 6.29 -42.96 1.80
CA MET A 81 7.51 -43.71 1.50
C MET A 81 7.86 -44.70 2.62
N ASP A 82 7.86 -44.24 3.87
CA ASP A 82 8.29 -45.05 5.01
C ASP A 82 7.25 -46.11 5.41
N VAL A 83 5.98 -45.71 5.52
CA VAL A 83 4.90 -46.58 6.04
C VAL A 83 4.33 -47.48 4.96
N CYS A 84 4.07 -46.91 3.77
CA CYS A 84 3.46 -47.65 2.67
C CYS A 84 4.52 -48.30 1.76
N LYS A 85 5.81 -48.22 2.10
CA LYS A 85 6.94 -48.74 1.31
C LYS A 85 6.89 -48.28 -0.15
N ALA A 86 6.44 -47.06 -0.39
CA ALA A 86 6.42 -46.50 -1.74
C ALA A 86 7.86 -46.33 -2.24
N LYS A 87 8.11 -46.66 -3.51
CA LYS A 87 9.46 -46.57 -4.09
C LYS A 87 9.94 -45.12 -4.29
N GLY A 88 9.02 -44.16 -4.35
CA GLY A 88 9.33 -42.75 -4.51
C GLY A 88 8.09 -41.91 -4.72
N PHE A 89 8.26 -40.58 -4.77
CA PHE A 89 7.20 -39.63 -5.08
C PHE A 89 7.69 -38.52 -6.01
N VAL A 90 6.74 -37.93 -6.75
CA VAL A 90 6.94 -36.74 -7.59
C VAL A 90 5.81 -35.77 -7.28
N TYR A 91 6.12 -34.49 -7.12
CA TYR A 91 5.13 -33.43 -6.88
C TYR A 91 5.40 -32.21 -7.73
N GLY A 92 4.34 -31.46 -8.03
CA GLY A 92 4.39 -30.23 -8.81
C GLY A 92 3.43 -29.19 -8.23
N ILE A 93 3.90 -27.96 -8.10
CA ILE A 93 3.12 -26.83 -7.60
C ILE A 93 3.14 -25.74 -8.66
N ILE A 94 1.97 -25.33 -9.11
CA ILE A 94 1.79 -24.24 -10.07
C ILE A 94 1.36 -22.99 -9.28
N PRO A 95 2.27 -22.02 -9.04
CA PRO A 95 1.89 -20.73 -8.48
C PRO A 95 1.15 -19.89 -9.54
N GLU A 96 0.38 -18.89 -9.11
CA GLU A 96 -0.29 -17.95 -10.02
C GLU A 96 0.67 -17.23 -10.98
N LYS A 97 1.94 -17.08 -10.60
CA LYS A 97 3.02 -16.54 -11.46
C LYS A 97 3.46 -17.53 -12.56
N GLY A 98 2.78 -18.67 -12.71
CA GLY A 98 2.84 -19.57 -13.85
C GLY A 98 4.03 -20.52 -13.91
N LYS A 99 5.14 -20.27 -13.19
CA LYS A 99 6.31 -21.15 -13.20
C LYS A 99 6.09 -22.38 -12.31
N PRO A 100 5.87 -23.58 -12.86
CA PRO A 100 5.69 -24.77 -12.05
C PRO A 100 6.99 -25.09 -11.31
N VAL A 101 6.88 -25.41 -10.03
CA VAL A 101 7.98 -25.96 -9.22
C VAL A 101 7.70 -27.45 -9.06
N SER A 102 8.55 -28.29 -9.65
CA SER A 102 8.51 -29.73 -9.45
C SER A 102 9.62 -30.19 -8.50
N GLY A 103 9.35 -31.27 -7.77
CA GLY A 103 10.32 -31.97 -6.94
C GLY A 103 10.05 -33.47 -6.94
N SER A 104 11.08 -34.24 -6.64
CA SER A 104 11.02 -35.71 -6.62
C SER A 104 11.83 -36.25 -5.45
N SER A 105 11.52 -37.46 -4.99
CA SER A 105 12.36 -38.16 -4.01
C SER A 105 13.65 -38.68 -4.63
N ASP A 106 14.72 -38.69 -3.83
CA ASP A 106 16.04 -39.17 -4.25
C ASP A 106 16.05 -40.67 -4.60
N SER A 107 15.14 -41.45 -4.00
CA SER A 107 14.95 -42.88 -4.27
C SER A 107 14.59 -43.20 -5.72
N LEU A 108 13.91 -42.29 -6.42
CA LEU A 108 13.65 -42.43 -7.86
C LEU A 108 14.95 -42.32 -8.66
N ARG A 109 15.89 -41.50 -8.22
CA ARG A 109 17.15 -41.27 -8.92
C ARG A 109 18.08 -42.48 -8.86
N GLU A 110 18.01 -43.25 -7.77
CA GLU A 110 18.72 -44.52 -7.62
C GLU A 110 18.05 -45.63 -8.45
N TRP A 111 16.71 -45.73 -8.42
CA TRP A 111 15.98 -46.74 -9.20
C TRP A 111 16.25 -46.67 -10.71
N TRP A 112 16.40 -45.47 -11.28
CA TRP A 112 16.71 -45.30 -12.70
C TRP A 112 18.14 -45.70 -13.06
N LYS A 113 19.09 -45.69 -12.11
CA LYS A 113 20.49 -46.09 -12.37
C LYS A 113 20.67 -47.61 -12.37
N ASP A 114 19.89 -48.34 -11.57
CA ASP A 114 19.94 -49.81 -11.48
C ASP A 114 19.21 -50.53 -12.64
N GLN A 115 18.59 -49.78 -13.56
CA GLN A 115 17.86 -50.32 -14.72
C GLN A 115 18.51 -49.98 -16.07
N ILE A 116 19.68 -49.34 -16.07
CA ILE A 116 20.45 -48.98 -17.28
C ILE A 116 21.73 -49.81 -17.33
#